data_AF-A0A254RKK9-F1
#
_entry.id   AF-A0A254RKK9-F1
#
_cell.length_a   1.000
_cell.length_b   1.000
_cell.length_c   1.000
_cell.angle_alpha   90.00
_cell.angle_beta   90.00
_cell.angle_gamma   90.00
#
_symmetry.space_group_name_H-M   'P 1'
#
loop_
_entity.id
_entity.type
_entity.pdbx_description
1 polymer ?
#
loop_
_entity_poly.entity_id
_entity_poly.type
_entity_poly.pdbx_seq_one_letter_code
_entity_poly.pdbx_strand_id
1 'polypeptide(L)'
;MGRLILNPCAITNFTINIVKENANLDVIHLTIDTEDGSLKYRICCDDREPNLLSIQNQLNAGLSQVLNGNVDIELREYIERDYLFIKYPNGVTKQYTARKI
;
A
#
# COMPACT_ATOMS: atom_id res chain seq x y z
N MET A 1 2.08 11.42 13.05
CA MET A 1 2.53 10.70 11.84
C MET A 1 3.08 9.36 12.23
N GLY A 2 2.63 8.28 11.60
CA GLY A 2 3.19 6.93 11.80
C GLY A 2 4.23 6.62 10.73
N ARG A 3 5.34 5.99 11.09
CA ARG A 3 6.34 5.49 10.14
C ARG A 3 6.54 4.02 10.40
N LEU A 4 6.42 3.22 9.36
CA LEU A 4 6.52 1.78 9.41
C LEU A 4 7.49 1.33 8.32
N ILE A 5 8.64 0.79 8.75
CA ILE A 5 9.63 0.25 7.83
C ILE A 5 9.30 -1.23 7.67
N LEU A 6 8.90 -1.62 6.47
CA LEU A 6 8.66 -3.03 6.15
C LEU A 6 9.92 -3.61 5.53
N ASN A 7 10.57 -4.45 6.31
CA ASN A 7 11.71 -5.22 5.85
C ASN A 7 11.22 -6.49 5.13
N PRO A 8 11.99 -7.05 4.18
CA PRO A 8 11.65 -8.29 3.49
C PRO A 8 11.47 -9.48 4.43
N CYS A 9 12.16 -9.50 5.58
CA CYS A 9 11.96 -10.54 6.59
C CYS A 9 10.63 -10.41 7.33
N ALA A 10 10.05 -9.22 7.39
CA ALA A 10 8.86 -8.95 8.17
C ALA A 10 7.57 -9.25 7.40
N ILE A 11 7.55 -9.15 6.06
CA ILE A 11 6.36 -9.43 5.25
C ILE A 11 6.26 -10.93 4.96
N THR A 12 5.20 -11.57 5.43
CA THR A 12 4.92 -12.99 5.17
C THR A 12 4.00 -13.17 3.97
N ASN A 13 3.05 -12.26 3.77
CA ASN A 13 2.13 -12.29 2.64
C ASN A 13 1.55 -10.90 2.35
N PHE A 14 0.97 -10.71 1.17
CA PHE A 14 0.17 -9.53 0.88
C PHE A 14 -0.97 -9.89 -0.08
N THR A 15 -2.09 -9.18 0.03
CA THR A 15 -3.26 -9.35 -0.83
C THR A 15 -3.77 -7.98 -1.27
N ILE A 16 -4.01 -7.82 -2.57
CA ILE A 16 -4.49 -6.55 -3.14
C ILE A 16 -5.72 -6.82 -3.98
N ASN A 17 -6.88 -6.41 -3.48
CA ASN A 17 -8.17 -6.61 -4.14
C ASN A 17 -8.82 -5.27 -4.46
N ILE A 18 -9.36 -5.12 -5.66
CA ILE A 18 -10.25 -4.01 -5.98
C ILE A 18 -11.65 -4.41 -5.54
N VAL A 19 -12.23 -3.61 -4.65
CA VAL A 19 -13.55 -3.83 -4.05
C VAL A 19 -14.46 -2.68 -4.47
N LYS A 20 -15.66 -3.02 -4.93
CA LYS A 20 -16.75 -2.05 -5.08
C LYS A 20 -17.40 -1.82 -3.74
N GLU A 21 -17.11 -0.67 -3.14
CA GLU A 21 -17.83 -0.24 -1.93
C GLU A 21 -19.17 0.40 -2.27
N ASN A 22 -19.27 1.07 -3.43
CA ASN A 22 -20.50 1.74 -3.84
C ASN A 22 -20.68 1.67 -5.36
N ALA A 23 -21.88 2.00 -5.84
CA ALA A 23 -22.24 1.92 -7.26
C ALA A 23 -21.26 2.64 -8.20
N ASN A 24 -20.65 3.74 -7.71
CA ASN A 24 -19.68 4.55 -8.45
C ASN A 24 -18.32 4.68 -7.74
N LEU A 25 -18.05 3.87 -6.72
CA LEU A 25 -16.82 3.99 -5.93
C LEU A 25 -16.14 2.63 -5.79
N ASP A 26 -15.12 2.46 -6.61
CA ASP A 26 -14.15 1.36 -6.55
C ASP A 26 -12.98 1.79 -5.65
N VAL A 27 -12.52 0.89 -4.79
CA VAL A 27 -11.36 1.10 -3.91
C VAL A 27 -10.47 -0.13 -3.91
N ILE A 28 -9.22 0.04 -3.50
CA ILE A 28 -8.29 -1.06 -3.30
C ILE A 28 -8.23 -1.39 -1.82
N HIS A 29 -8.50 -2.64 -1.49
CA HIS A 29 -8.22 -3.21 -0.18
C HIS A 29 -6.85 -3.90 -0.25
N LEU A 30 -5.87 -3.29 0.40
CA LEU A 30 -4.52 -3.80 0.57
C LEU A 30 -4.40 -4.43 1.95
N THR A 31 -4.09 -5.71 2.01
CA THR A 31 -3.68 -6.40 3.24
C THR A 31 -2.20 -6.74 3.12
N ILE A 32 -1.42 -6.40 4.13
CA ILE A 32 -0.03 -6.78 4.27
C ILE A 32 0.08 -7.57 5.56
N ASP A 33 0.39 -8.85 5.45
CA ASP A 33 0.62 -9.73 6.58
C ASP A 33 2.10 -9.68 6.94
N THR A 34 2.37 -9.40 8.20
CA THR A 34 3.70 -9.40 8.79
C THR A 34 3.79 -10.41 9.92
N GLU A 35 5.00 -10.76 10.34
CA GLU A 35 5.20 -11.66 11.50
C GLU A 35 4.52 -11.13 12.78
N ASP A 36 4.48 -9.81 12.95
CA ASP A 36 3.85 -9.14 14.10
C ASP A 36 2.34 -8.87 13.91
N GLY A 37 1.76 -9.20 12.75
CA GLY A 37 0.33 -9.07 12.47
C GLY A 37 0.00 -8.50 11.10
N SER A 38 -1.30 -8.27 10.85
CA SER A 38 -1.80 -7.84 9.54
C SER A 38 -2.13 -6.35 9.53
N LEU A 39 -1.58 -5.62 8.55
CA LEU A 39 -1.92 -4.24 8.24
C LEU A 39 -2.92 -4.21 7.08
N LYS A 40 -4.06 -3.56 7.26
CA LYS A 40 -5.08 -3.42 6.21
C LYS A 40 -5.31 -1.96 5.88
N TYR A 41 -5.35 -1.65 4.60
CA TYR A 41 -5.52 -0.32 4.06
C TYR A 41 -6.59 -0.32 2.99
N ARG A 42 -7.42 0.70 3.02
CA ARG A 42 -8.36 1.09 1.98
C ARG A 42 -7.75 2.25 1.20
N ILE A 43 -7.41 2.03 -0.06
CA ILE A 43 -6.76 3.00 -0.94
C ILE A 43 -7.78 3.45 -2.01
N CYS A 44 -7.91 4.76 -2.19
CA CYS A 44 -8.77 5.37 -3.21
C CYS A 44 -7.93 5.92 -4.36
N CYS A 45 -8.56 6.02 -5.53
CA CYS A 45 -8.03 6.86 -6.59
C CYS A 45 -8.22 8.34 -6.22
N ASP A 46 -7.27 9.17 -6.62
CA ASP A 46 -7.32 10.62 -6.48
C ASP A 46 -6.74 11.28 -7.74
N ASP A 47 -6.80 12.61 -7.84
CA ASP A 47 -6.31 13.34 -9.02
C ASP A 47 -4.85 13.01 -9.41
N ARG A 48 -4.03 12.52 -8.47
CA ARG A 48 -2.62 12.18 -8.71
C ARG A 48 -2.47 10.79 -9.33
N GLU A 49 -3.32 9.85 -8.93
CA GLU A 49 -3.37 8.49 -9.45
C GLU A 49 -4.84 8.10 -9.68
N PRO A 50 -5.45 8.54 -10.80
CA PRO A 50 -6.88 8.36 -11.04
C PRO A 50 -7.24 6.90 -11.38
N ASN A 51 -6.24 6.06 -11.67
CA ASN A 51 -6.46 4.70 -12.14
C ASN A 51 -6.10 3.66 -11.08
N LEU A 52 -7.12 3.01 -10.52
CA LEU A 52 -6.95 1.95 -9.51
C LEU A 52 -6.13 0.77 -10.03
N LEU A 53 -6.23 0.41 -11.31
CA LEU A 53 -5.41 -0.68 -11.88
C LEU A 53 -3.92 -0.28 -11.88
N SER A 54 -3.62 1.00 -12.16
CA SER A 54 -2.24 1.51 -12.06
C SER A 54 -1.72 1.43 -10.62
N ILE A 55 -2.52 1.88 -9.65
CA ILE A 55 -2.18 1.79 -8.23
C ILE A 55 -1.95 0.33 -7.82
N GLN A 56 -2.87 -0.57 -8.17
CA GLN A 56 -2.76 -2.00 -7.88
C GLN A 56 -1.47 -2.59 -8.46
N ASN A 57 -1.16 -2.31 -9.73
CA ASN A 57 0.06 -2.80 -10.37
C ASN A 57 1.33 -2.27 -9.70
N GLN A 58 1.35 -1.00 -9.29
CA GLN A 58 2.49 -0.39 -8.59
C GLN A 58 2.69 -1.00 -7.19
N LEU A 59 1.60 -1.18 -6.44
CA LEU A 59 1.63 -1.84 -5.14
C LEU A 59 2.10 -3.29 -5.27
N ASN A 60 1.56 -4.01 -6.25
CA ASN A 60 1.90 -5.41 -6.48
C ASN A 60 3.37 -5.56 -6.88
N ALA A 61 3.87 -4.70 -7.77
CA ALA A 61 5.27 -4.70 -8.16
C ALA A 61 6.21 -4.44 -6.97
N GLY A 62 5.92 -3.44 -6.13
CA GLY A 62 6.79 -3.12 -4.99
C GLY A 62 6.71 -4.14 -3.86
N LEU A 63 5.51 -4.58 -3.48
CA LEU A 63 5.34 -5.60 -2.42
C LEU A 63 5.90 -6.95 -2.86
N SER A 64 5.75 -7.33 -4.13
CA SER A 64 6.39 -8.53 -4.68
C SER A 64 7.91 -8.48 -4.58
N GLN A 65 8.53 -7.32 -4.82
CA GLN A 65 9.99 -7.18 -4.70
C GLN A 65 10.47 -7.41 -3.27
N VAL A 66 9.67 -7.04 -2.28
CA VAL A 66 10.01 -7.19 -0.86
C VAL A 66 9.72 -8.57 -0.35
N LEU A 67 8.62 -9.18 -0.77
CA LEU A 67 8.34 -10.59 -0.48
C LEU A 67 9.44 -11.50 -1.05
N ASN A 68 10.01 -11.17 -2.22
CA ASN A 68 11.13 -11.91 -2.80
C ASN A 68 12.49 -11.64 -2.12
N GLY A 69 12.54 -10.87 -1.03
CA GLY A 69 13.77 -10.66 -0.27
C GLY A 69 14.78 -9.69 -0.88
N ASN A 70 14.41 -9.00 -1.96
CA ASN A 70 15.39 -8.22 -2.73
C ASN A 70 15.66 -6.84 -2.13
N VAL A 71 14.69 -6.27 -1.40
CA VAL A 71 14.69 -4.85 -1.04
C VAL A 71 13.75 -4.53 0.12
N ASP A 72 13.99 -3.41 0.80
CA ASP A 72 13.10 -2.85 1.83
C ASP A 72 12.12 -1.81 1.23
N ILE A 73 10.91 -1.69 1.81
CA ILE A 73 9.98 -0.59 1.54
C ILE A 73 9.72 0.17 2.83
N GLU A 74 9.58 1.48 2.71
CA GLU A 74 9.12 2.28 3.82
C GLU A 74 7.71 2.80 3.56
N LEU A 75 6.82 2.53 4.52
CA LEU A 75 5.48 3.08 4.56
C LEU A 75 5.44 4.21 5.60
N ARG A 76 4.89 5.35 5.22
CA ARG A 76 4.57 6.43 6.16
C ARG A 76 3.10 6.73 6.09
N GLU A 77 2.46 6.67 7.23
CA GLU A 77 1.04 6.95 7.38
C GLU A 77 0.86 8.37 7.90
N TYR A 78 0.07 9.15 7.16
CA TYR A 78 -0.43 10.43 7.62
C TYR A 78 -1.93 10.33 7.90
N ILE A 79 -2.24 9.80 9.08
CA ILE A 79 -3.60 9.46 9.53
C ILE A 79 -4.54 10.67 9.51
N GLU A 80 -4.06 11.87 9.87
CA GLU A 80 -4.90 13.08 9.91
C GLU A 80 -5.43 13.52 8.54
N ARG A 81 -4.82 13.05 7.45
CA ARG A 81 -5.21 13.39 6.08
C ARG A 81 -5.49 12.17 5.19
N ASP A 82 -5.61 10.99 5.79
CA ASP A 82 -5.81 9.73 5.08
C ASP A 82 -4.82 9.55 3.91
N TYR A 83 -3.52 9.76 4.18
CA TYR A 83 -2.46 9.54 3.19
C TYR A 83 -1.52 8.40 3.60
N LEU A 84 -1.14 7.61 2.61
CA LEU A 84 -0.09 6.61 2.70
C LEU A 84 1.02 6.96 1.72
N PHE A 85 2.21 7.16 2.25
CA PHE A 85 3.42 7.37 1.46
C PHE A 85 4.19 6.05 1.40
N ILE A 86 4.51 5.61 0.20
CA ILE A 86 5.29 4.40 -0.04
C ILE A 86 6.59 4.81 -0.72
N LYS A 87 7.71 4.60 -0.03
CA LYS A 87 9.03 4.80 -0.59
C LYS A 87 9.56 3.47 -1.08
N TYR A 88 9.56 3.33 -2.40
CA TYR A 88 10.09 2.18 -3.12
C TYR A 88 11.62 2.18 -3.10
N PRO A 89 12.24 1.00 -3.28
CA PRO A 89 13.70 0.84 -3.21
C PRO A 89 14.49 1.57 -4.28
N ASN A 90 13.85 1.90 -5.41
CA ASN A 90 14.43 2.76 -6.45
C ASN A 90 14.53 4.25 -6.01
N GLY A 91 14.17 4.58 -4.77
CA GLY A 91 14.16 5.93 -4.22
C GLY A 91 12.89 6.72 -4.52
N VAL A 92 11.98 6.19 -5.34
CA VAL A 92 10.72 6.85 -5.69
C VAL A 92 9.78 6.77 -4.50
N THR A 93 9.26 7.92 -4.08
CA THR A 93 8.20 7.98 -3.07
C THR A 93 6.90 8.32 -3.76
N LYS A 94 5.88 7.49 -3.57
CA LYS A 94 4.51 7.77 -4.03
C LYS A 94 3.60 8.05 -2.87
N GLN A 95 2.68 8.98 -3.08
CA GLN A 95 1.62 9.29 -2.14
C GLN A 95 0.31 8.74 -2.70
N TYR A 96 -0.41 8.01 -1.86
CA TYR A 96 -1.75 7.51 -2.14
C TYR A 96 -2.73 8.02 -1.09
N THR A 97 -3.97 8.26 -1.51
CA THR A 97 -5.08 8.49 -0.59
C THR A 97 -5.52 7.16 0.01
N ALA A 98 -5.24 6.94 1.30
CA ALA A 98 -5.40 5.65 1.95
C ALA A 98 -5.72 5.77 3.44
N ARG A 99 -6.61 4.89 3.91
CA ARG A 99 -7.07 4.81 5.30
C ARG A 99 -6.91 3.40 5.84
N LYS A 100 -6.46 3.26 7.09
CA LYS A 100 -6.36 1.96 7.76
C LYS A 100 -7.75 1.42 8.12
N ILE A 101 -8.00 0.12 7.89
CA ILE A 101 -9.28 -0.58 8.12
C ILE A 101 -9.11 -1.87 8.94
#